data_AF-J9FJI1-F1
#
_entry.id   AF-J9FJI1-F1
#
_cell.length_a   1.000
_cell.length_b   1.000
_cell.length_c   1.000
_cell.angle_alpha   90.00
_cell.angle_beta   90.00
_cell.angle_gamma   90.00
#
_symmetry.space_group_name_H-M   'P 1'
#
loop_
_entity.id
_entity.type
_entity.pdbx_description
1 polymer ?
#
loop_
_entity_poly.entity_id
_entity_poly.type
_entity_poly.pdbx_seq_one_letter_code
_entity_poly.pdbx_strand_id
1 'polypeptide(L)' 'MAYVIEPSLMETVAVPLDVELSGELTRGMTVADFRRPAPENCPTRAALRLDQKRFWRTLIEAIRNLD' A
#
# COMPACT_ATOMS: atom_id res chain seq x y z
N MET A 1 -1.60 9.15 3.57
CA MET A 1 -0.89 9.99 4.56
C MET A 1 0.08 9.19 5.44
N ALA A 2 -0.37 8.20 6.22
CA ALA A 2 0.50 7.50 7.18
C ALA A 2 1.77 6.86 6.58
N TYR A 3 1.69 6.27 5.39
CA TYR A 3 2.88 5.76 4.69
C TYR A 3 3.94 6.83 4.41
N VAL A 4 3.53 8.07 4.10
CA VAL A 4 4.45 9.19 3.85
C VAL A 4 5.05 9.71 5.15
N ILE A 5 4.26 9.73 6.24
CA ILE A 5 4.69 10.16 7.56
C ILE A 5 5.73 9.18 8.13
N GLU A 6 5.44 7.88 8.05
CA GLU A 6 6.30 6.84 8.61
C GLU A 6 6.15 5.55 7.77
N PRO A 7 7.01 5.35 6.74
CA PRO A 7 6.91 4.21 5.83
C PRO A 7 6.94 2.85 6.54
N SER A 8 7.67 2.75 7.67
CA SER A 8 7.75 1.52 8.47
C SER A 8 6.47 1.12 9.19
N LEU A 9 5.41 1.95 9.17
CA LEU A 9 4.08 1.55 9.64
C LEU A 9 3.48 0.45 8.76
N MET A 10 3.93 0.32 7.52
CA MET A 10 3.40 -0.64 6.55
C MET A 10 4.51 -1.51 5.97
N GLU A 11 4.26 -2.81 5.89
CA GLU A 11 5.06 -3.68 5.04
C GLU A 11 4.55 -3.56 3.61
N THR A 12 5.45 -3.22 2.69
CA THR A 12 5.14 -3.11 1.26
C THR A 12 6.08 -3.99 0.45
N VAL A 13 5.55 -4.58 -0.61
CA VAL A 13 6.34 -5.36 -1.57
C VAL A 13 6.27 -4.71 -2.94
N ALA A 14 7.40 -4.72 -3.65
CA ALA A 14 7.40 -4.42 -5.07
C ALA A 14 6.63 -5.52 -5.80
N VAL A 15 5.70 -5.15 -6.66
CA VAL A 15 4.86 -6.09 -7.43
C VAL A 15 4.36 -5.40 -8.68
N PRO A 16 4.43 -6.03 -9.87
CA PRO A 16 3.79 -5.49 -11.06
C PRO A 16 2.29 -5.33 -10.81
N LEU A 17 1.78 -4.11 -11.01
CA LEU A 17 0.38 -3.77 -10.92
C LEU A 17 -0.11 -3.23 -12.25
N ASP A 18 -1.30 -3.65 -12.67
CA ASP A 18 -2.04 -3.04 -13.77
C ASP A 18 -3.54 -2.95 -13.43
N VAL A 19 -4.32 -2.24 -14.23
CA VAL A 19 -5.77 -2.08 -14.05
C VAL A 19 -6.52 -2.79 -15.18
N GLU A 20 -7.44 -3.68 -14.84
CA GLU A 20 -8.30 -4.35 -15.82
C GLU A 20 -9.40 -3.40 -16.33
N LEU A 21 -9.48 -3.22 -17.66
CA LEU A 21 -10.35 -2.21 -18.29
C LEU A 21 -11.48 -2.80 -19.14
N SER A 22 -11.45 -4.08 -19.47
CA SER A 22 -12.28 -4.70 -20.51
C SER A 22 -13.08 -5.91 -20.03
N GLY A 23 -12.67 -6.59 -18.95
CA GLY A 23 -13.39 -7.75 -18.43
C GLY A 23 -14.79 -7.41 -17.88
N GLU A 24 -15.83 -8.13 -18.33
CA GLU A 24 -17.22 -7.95 -17.86
C GLU A 24 -17.37 -8.04 -16.33
N LEU A 25 -16.61 -8.94 -15.69
CA LEU A 25 -16.73 -9.22 -14.24
C LEU A 25 -15.64 -8.55 -13.39
N THR A 26 -14.53 -8.13 -14.01
CA THR A 26 -13.31 -7.72 -13.30
C THR A 26 -12.84 -6.32 -13.66
N ARG A 27 -13.60 -5.58 -14.48
CA ARG A 27 -13.29 -4.19 -14.80
C ARG A 27 -13.12 -3.36 -13.53
N GLY A 28 -12.00 -2.67 -13.41
CA GLY A 28 -11.59 -1.88 -12.25
C GLY A 28 -10.73 -2.64 -11.23
N MET A 29 -10.49 -3.94 -11.41
CA MET A 29 -9.56 -4.70 -10.58
C MET A 29 -8.13 -4.19 -10.77
N THR A 30 -7.41 -3.97 -9.66
CA THR A 30 -5.95 -3.84 -9.66
C THR A 30 -5.32 -5.23 -9.68
N VAL A 31 -4.83 -5.64 -10.84
CA VAL A 31 -4.23 -6.96 -11.05
C VAL A 31 -2.80 -6.94 -10.53
N ALA A 32 -2.53 -7.75 -9.50
CA ALA A 32 -1.21 -7.85 -8.87
C ALA A 32 -0.53 -9.19 -9.18
N ASP A 33 0.63 -9.15 -9.83
CA ASP A 33 1.37 -10.37 -10.20
C ASP A 33 2.33 -10.83 -9.10
N PHE A 34 1.86 -11.69 -8.20
CA PHE A 34 2.67 -12.32 -7.15
C PHE A 34 3.34 -13.64 -7.55
N ARG A 35 3.25 -14.05 -8.82
CA ARG A 35 3.70 -15.40 -9.24
C ARG A 35 5.23 -15.57 -9.21
N ARG A 36 5.98 -14.47 -9.24
CA ARG A 36 7.45 -14.43 -9.26
C ARG A 36 7.96 -13.17 -8.54
N PRO A 37 9.24 -13.12 -8.14
CA PRO A 37 9.85 -11.90 -7.65
C PRO A 37 9.65 -10.74 -8.64
N ALA A 38 9.41 -9.55 -8.12
CA ALA A 38 9.29 -8.36 -8.95
C ALA A 38 10.63 -8.05 -9.65
N PRO A 39 10.58 -7.45 -10.85
CA PRO A 39 11.78 -6.91 -11.49
C PRO A 39 12.50 -5.90 -10.59
N GLU A 40 13.82 -5.80 -10.73
CA GLU A 40 14.68 -4.93 -9.90
C GLU A 40 14.20 -3.47 -9.86
N ASN A 41 13.71 -2.96 -11.00
CA ASN A 41 13.21 -1.58 -11.15
C ASN A 41 11.68 -1.50 -11.17
N CYS A 42 10.97 -2.38 -10.45
CA CYS A 42 9.51 -2.36 -10.40
C CYS A 42 9.00 -1.05 -9.76
N PRO A 43 8.25 -0.21 -10.49
CA PRO A 43 7.86 1.12 -10.01
C PRO A 43 6.67 1.07 -9.04
N THR A 44 5.97 -0.06 -8.98
CA THR A 44 4.72 -0.24 -8.23
C THR A 44 4.92 -1.10 -7.00
N ARG A 45 4.13 -0.80 -5.95
CA ARG A 45 4.19 -1.52 -4.68
C ARG A 45 2.79 -1.76 -4.13
N ALA A 46 2.60 -2.89 -3.46
CA ALA A 46 1.39 -3.20 -2.71
C ALA A 46 1.70 -3.24 -1.21
N ALA A 47 0.82 -2.66 -0.39
CA ALA A 47 0.88 -2.78 1.06
C ALA A 47 0.23 -4.09 1.50
N LEU A 48 0.92 -4.85 2.36
CA LEU A 48 0.47 -6.18 2.82
C LEU A 48 0.14 -6.23 4.31
N ARG A 49 0.84 -5.43 5.13
CA ARG A 49 0.61 -5.39 6.59
C ARG A 49 0.68 -3.96 7.11
N LEU A 50 -0.06 -3.71 8.18
CA LEU A 50 -0.09 -2.43 8.90
C LEU A 50 0.18 -2.68 10.38
N ASP A 51 1.12 -1.95 10.97
CA ASP A 51 1.24 -1.81 12.42
C ASP A 51 0.10 -0.93 12.93
N GLN A 52 -1.05 -1.56 13.20
CA GLN A 52 -2.27 -0.84 13.59
C GLN A 52 -2.09 -0.05 14.89
N LYS A 53 -1.39 -0.63 15.86
CA LYS A 53 -1.20 0.01 17.17
C LYS A 53 -0.37 1.28 17.04
N ARG A 54 0.71 1.24 16.27
CA ARG A 54 1.55 2.42 16.04
C ARG A 54 0.85 3.44 15.15
N PHE A 55 0.15 2.99 14.11
CA PHE A 55 -0.68 3.85 13.27
C PHE A 55 -1.68 4.69 14.08
N TRP A 56 -2.46 4.07 14.96
CA TRP A 56 -3.44 4.80 15.78
C TRP A 56 -2.78 5.77 16.75
N ARG A 57 -1.62 5.41 17.30
CA ARG A 57 -0.83 6.31 18.16
C ARG A 57 -0.41 7.56 17.38
N THR A 58 0.19 7.38 16.20
CA THR A 58 0.61 8.48 15.32
C THR A 58 -0.56 9.39 14.95
N LEU A 59 -1.72 8.82 14.65
CA LEU A 59 -2.91 9.60 14.32
C LEU A 59 -3.41 10.43 15.52
N ILE A 60 -3.51 9.82 16.70
CA ILE A 60 -3.96 10.49 17.92
C ILE A 60 -2.98 11.59 18.33
N GLU A 61 -1.68 11.33 18.24
CA GLU A 61 -0.64 12.33 18.51
C GLU A 61 -0.75 13.51 17.53
N ALA A 62 -0.96 13.25 16.24
CA ALA A 62 -1.16 14.31 15.25
C ALA A 62 -2.38 15.18 15.59
N ILE A 63 -3.51 14.58 15.98
CA ILE A 63 -4.73 15.32 16.37
C ILE A 63 -4.50 16.17 17.62
N ARG A 64 -3.80 15.63 18.64
CA ARG A 64 -3.48 16.37 19.89
C ARG A 64 -2.59 17.59 19.65
N ASN A 65 -1.84 17.61 18.55
CA ASN A 65 -0.95 18.71 18.18
C ASN A 65 -1.64 19.75 17.28
N LEU A 66 -2.94 19.64 17.03
CA LEU A 66 -3.73 20.62 16.26
C LEU A 66 -4.37 21.71 17.15
N ASP A 67 -4.38 21.50 18.46
CA ASP A 67 -4.78 22.50 19.47
C ASP A 67 -3.59 23.42 19.83
#